data_AF-A0A1S8YTH2-F1
#
_entry.id   AF-A0A1S8YTH2-F1
#
_cell.length_a   1.000
_cell.length_b   1.000
_cell.length_c   1.000
_cell.angle_alpha   90.00
_cell.angle_beta   90.00
_cell.angle_gamma   90.00
#
_symmetry.space_group_name_H-M   'P 1'
#
loop_
_entity.id
_entity.type
_entity.pdbx_description
1 polymer ?
#
loop_
_entity_poly.entity_id
_entity_poly.type
_entity_poly.pdbx_seq_one_letter_code
_entity_poly.pdbx_strand_id
1 'polypeptide(L)'
;MRSGFLAMLFLPWVLQAQPTARVFIDSADAGQARLATSINEMLFDSPTLRSLLAVEVFDINGVAPDFSGWIHYTRDRGGEMISRYRPPALPFLICLNGQRETLRLRLENKEQLCLCTQGC
;
A
#
# COMPACT_ATOMS: atom_id res chain seq x y z
N MET A 1 -33.56 -26.84 37.61
CA MET A 1 -32.98 -25.82 36.71
C MET A 1 -31.47 -25.97 36.76
N ARG A 2 -30.83 -26.50 35.72
CA ARG A 2 -29.38 -26.64 35.66
C ARG A 2 -28.90 -25.98 34.37
N SER A 3 -28.14 -24.91 34.57
CA SER A 3 -27.56 -24.01 33.59
C SER A 3 -26.94 -24.72 32.41
N GLY A 4 -27.23 -24.19 31.22
CA GLY A 4 -26.44 -24.42 30.03
C GLY A 4 -25.02 -23.86 30.18
N PHE A 5 -24.10 -24.49 29.47
CA PHE A 5 -22.83 -23.90 29.08
C PHE A 5 -22.66 -24.18 27.58
N LEU A 6 -23.03 -23.17 26.78
CA LEU A 6 -22.68 -23.08 25.38
C LEU A 6 -21.16 -22.85 25.30
N ALA A 7 -20.41 -23.86 24.86
CA ALA A 7 -19.02 -23.67 24.47
C ALA A 7 -18.99 -23.18 23.01
N MET A 8 -19.11 -21.87 22.78
CA MET A 8 -18.69 -21.27 21.52
C MET A 8 -17.17 -21.28 21.48
N LEU A 9 -16.61 -22.24 20.73
CA LEU A 9 -15.21 -22.26 20.35
C LEU A 9 -14.94 -21.09 19.40
N PHE A 10 -14.39 -20.02 19.95
CA PHE A 10 -13.72 -18.96 19.21
C PHE A 10 -12.48 -19.54 18.54
N LEU A 11 -12.60 -19.92 17.26
CA LEU A 11 -11.44 -20.07 16.39
C LEU A 11 -11.01 -18.67 15.94
N PRO A 12 -9.85 -18.15 16.36
CA PRO A 12 -9.29 -16.99 15.69
C PRO A 12 -8.86 -17.49 14.32
N TRP A 13 -9.69 -17.24 13.31
CA TRP A 13 -9.20 -17.24 11.94
C TRP A 13 -8.05 -16.25 11.91
N VAL A 14 -6.82 -16.78 11.83
CA VAL A 14 -5.63 -15.98 11.59
C VAL A 14 -5.81 -15.39 10.19
N LEU A 15 -6.43 -14.21 10.13
CA LEU A 15 -6.45 -13.38 8.93
C LEU A 15 -4.98 -13.02 8.66
N GLN A 16 -4.35 -13.78 7.77
CA GLN A 16 -3.09 -13.36 7.16
C GLN A 16 -3.40 -12.04 6.43
N ALA A 17 -2.92 -10.94 7.00
CA ALA A 17 -3.02 -9.65 6.35
C ALA A 17 -2.24 -9.70 5.03
N GLN A 18 -2.89 -9.28 3.94
CA GLN A 18 -2.25 -9.16 2.64
C GLN A 18 -0.98 -8.30 2.74
N PRO A 19 0.09 -8.61 1.97
CA PRO A 19 1.24 -7.74 1.91
C PRO A 19 0.81 -6.33 1.44
N THR A 20 1.58 -5.32 1.87
CA THR A 20 1.29 -3.92 1.60
C THR A 20 2.47 -3.28 0.89
N ALA A 21 2.22 -2.70 -0.28
CA ALA A 21 3.14 -1.80 -0.96
C ALA A 21 2.86 -0.36 -0.50
N ARG A 22 3.82 0.24 0.21
CA ARG A 22 3.79 1.66 0.55
C ARG A 22 4.63 2.43 -0.44
N VAL A 23 3.98 3.28 -1.22
CA VAL A 23 4.61 4.12 -2.22
C VAL A 23 4.65 5.55 -1.71
N PHE A 24 5.82 6.17 -1.73
CA PHE A 24 6.01 7.57 -1.37
C PHE A 24 6.29 8.36 -2.64
N ILE A 25 5.55 9.44 -2.85
CA ILE A 25 5.70 10.31 -4.02
C ILE A 25 5.63 11.79 -3.63
N ASP A 26 6.04 12.63 -4.57
CA ASP A 26 5.73 14.05 -4.64
C ASP A 26 5.04 14.34 -5.98
N SER A 27 3.71 14.49 -5.99
CA SER A 27 2.98 14.78 -7.24
C SER A 27 3.19 16.19 -7.80
N ALA A 28 3.96 17.05 -7.13
CA ALA A 28 4.45 18.27 -7.77
C ALA A 28 5.37 17.94 -8.96
N ASP A 29 6.03 16.78 -8.93
CA ASP A 29 6.72 16.21 -10.08
C ASP A 29 5.74 15.45 -10.99
N ALA A 30 5.68 15.86 -12.26
CA ALA A 30 4.74 15.28 -13.23
C ALA A 30 5.03 13.80 -13.53
N GLY A 31 6.29 13.35 -13.42
CA GLY A 31 6.65 11.94 -13.59
C GLY A 31 6.11 11.08 -12.46
N GLN A 32 6.20 11.56 -11.22
CA GLN A 32 5.66 10.88 -10.05
C GLN A 32 4.13 10.88 -10.01
N ALA A 33 3.48 11.98 -10.44
CA ALA A 33 2.03 12.01 -10.61
C ALA A 33 1.55 10.97 -11.62
N ARG A 34 2.24 10.84 -12.77
CA ARG A 34 1.94 9.81 -13.78
C ARG A 34 2.15 8.41 -13.25
N LEU A 35 3.21 8.19 -12.47
CA LEU A 35 3.48 6.89 -11.84
C LEU A 35 2.32 6.45 -10.94
N ALA A 36 1.77 7.35 -10.12
CA ALA A 36 0.61 7.05 -9.27
C ALA A 36 -0.62 6.66 -10.11
N THR A 37 -0.91 7.39 -11.18
CA THR A 37 -1.98 7.05 -12.12
C THR A 37 -1.76 5.68 -12.77
N SER A 38 -0.54 5.40 -13.24
CA SER A 38 -0.23 4.13 -13.90
C SER A 38 -0.28 2.93 -12.95
N ILE A 39 0.06 3.10 -11.67
CA ILE A 39 -0.15 2.09 -10.63
C ILE A 39 -1.65 1.82 -10.45
N ASN A 40 -2.45 2.87 -10.38
CA ASN A 40 -3.89 2.74 -10.24
C ASN A 40 -4.55 2.04 -11.44
N GLU A 41 -4.12 2.35 -12.66
CA GLU A 41 -4.54 1.67 -13.89
C GLU A 41 -4.18 0.19 -13.85
N MET A 42 -2.93 -0.14 -13.49
CA MET A 42 -2.50 -1.54 -13.36
C MET A 42 -3.33 -2.30 -12.32
N LEU A 43 -3.65 -1.67 -11.18
CA LEU A 43 -4.54 -2.25 -10.20
C LEU A 43 -5.96 -2.38 -10.74
N PHE A 44 -6.48 -1.42 -11.51
CA PHE A 44 -7.80 -1.51 -12.16
C PHE A 44 -7.87 -2.71 -13.12
N ASP A 45 -6.84 -2.90 -13.92
CA ASP A 45 -6.78 -3.96 -14.93
C ASP A 45 -6.50 -5.35 -14.35
N SER A 46 -5.92 -5.44 -13.15
CA SER A 46 -5.54 -6.72 -12.52
C SER A 46 -6.31 -6.99 -11.22
N PRO A 47 -7.51 -7.60 -11.29
CA PRO A 47 -8.21 -8.10 -10.11
C PRO A 47 -7.37 -9.05 -9.26
N THR A 48 -6.50 -9.83 -9.89
CA THR A 48 -5.55 -10.73 -9.21
C THR A 48 -4.54 -9.97 -8.38
N LEU A 49 -3.95 -8.88 -8.90
CA LEU A 49 -3.02 -8.08 -8.12
C LEU A 49 -3.72 -7.41 -6.93
N ARG A 50 -4.95 -6.92 -7.13
CA ARG A 50 -5.74 -6.32 -6.04
C ARG A 50 -6.06 -7.29 -4.91
N SER A 51 -6.22 -8.59 -5.19
CA SER A 51 -6.47 -9.59 -4.16
C SER A 51 -5.21 -10.05 -3.43
N LEU A 52 -4.03 -9.78 -4.00
CA LEU A 52 -2.74 -10.20 -3.46
C LEU A 52 -1.98 -9.07 -2.77
N LEU A 53 -2.28 -7.81 -3.07
CA LEU A 53 -1.49 -6.65 -2.63
C LEU A 53 -2.37 -5.46 -2.26
N ALA A 54 -2.25 -4.99 -1.02
CA ALA A 54 -2.69 -3.65 -0.65
C ALA A 54 -1.69 -2.62 -1.18
N VAL A 55 -2.16 -1.53 -1.79
CA VAL A 55 -1.29 -0.44 -2.23
C VAL A 55 -1.71 0.85 -1.54
N GLU A 56 -0.80 1.40 -0.75
CA GLU A 56 -0.94 2.69 -0.08
C GLU A 56 0.01 3.69 -0.75
N VAL A 57 -0.50 4.86 -1.13
CA VAL A 57 0.30 5.93 -1.73
C VAL A 57 0.26 7.14 -0.82
N PHE A 58 1.43 7.55 -0.34
CA PHE A 58 1.63 8.75 0.47
C PHE A 58 2.24 9.84 -0.40
N ASP A 59 1.47 10.89 -0.64
CA ASP A 59 1.91 12.05 -1.41
C ASP A 59 2.29 13.20 -0.48
N ILE A 60 3.54 13.64 -0.55
CA ILE A 60 4.02 14.77 0.26
C ILE A 60 3.52 16.13 -0.26
N ASN A 61 2.97 16.18 -1.48
CA ASN A 61 2.39 17.39 -2.05
C ASN A 61 1.05 17.72 -1.36
N GLY A 62 1.07 18.71 -0.46
CA GLY A 62 -0.10 19.11 0.32
C GLY A 62 -1.25 19.71 -0.49
N VAL A 63 -0.98 20.17 -1.73
CA VAL A 63 -1.96 20.76 -2.65
C VAL A 63 -2.38 19.82 -3.77
N ALA A 64 -1.95 18.55 -3.73
CA ALA A 64 -2.37 17.56 -4.71
C ALA A 64 -3.90 17.43 -4.76
N PRO A 65 -4.48 17.22 -5.97
CA PRO A 65 -5.90 16.92 -6.09
C PRO A 65 -6.22 15.60 -5.39
N ASP A 66 -7.49 15.42 -5.04
CA ASP A 66 -7.94 14.13 -4.52
C ASP A 66 -7.80 13.06 -5.61
N PHE A 67 -7.33 11.88 -5.21
CA PHE A 67 -7.15 10.73 -6.09
C PHE A 67 -8.27 9.72 -5.83
N SER A 68 -8.86 9.17 -6.89
CA SER A 68 -9.87 8.12 -6.79
C SER A 68 -9.41 6.86 -7.55
N GLY A 69 -9.64 5.69 -6.94
CA GLY A 69 -9.29 4.42 -7.57
C GLY A 69 -9.00 3.30 -6.57
N TRP A 70 -8.16 2.36 -6.98
CA TRP A 70 -7.82 1.13 -6.24
C TRP A 70 -6.59 1.27 -5.34
N ILE A 71 -5.87 2.41 -5.44
CA ILE A 71 -4.85 2.76 -4.45
C ILE A 71 -5.49 3.46 -3.25
N HIS A 72 -4.98 3.18 -2.06
CA HIS A 72 -5.25 3.97 -0.86
C HIS A 72 -4.35 5.21 -0.87
N TYR A 73 -4.82 6.26 -1.54
CA TYR A 73 -4.07 7.50 -1.69
C TYR A 73 -4.31 8.46 -0.52
N THR A 74 -3.23 8.90 0.11
CA THR A 74 -3.24 9.81 1.25
C THR A 74 -2.29 10.97 1.00
N ARG A 75 -2.77 12.21 1.20
CA ARG A 75 -1.90 13.38 1.26
C ARG A 75 -1.23 13.44 2.62
N ASP A 76 0.07 13.26 2.67
CA ASP A 76 0.89 13.29 3.89
C ASP A 76 1.20 14.74 4.31
N ARG A 77 0.17 15.56 4.50
CA ARG A 77 0.27 17.01 4.76
C ARG A 77 1.13 17.35 5.99
N GLY A 78 1.10 16.49 7.00
CA GLY A 78 1.90 16.64 8.22
C GLY A 78 3.29 16.01 8.13
N GLY A 79 3.60 15.34 7.02
CA GLY A 79 4.82 14.57 6.86
C GLY A 79 4.94 13.42 7.86
N GLU A 80 3.84 12.88 8.38
CA GLU A 80 3.87 11.83 9.39
C GLU A 80 4.46 10.55 8.81
N MET A 81 4.01 10.18 7.60
CA MET A 81 4.42 8.93 6.96
C MET A 81 5.84 9.04 6.39
N ILE A 82 6.17 10.16 5.74
CA ILE A 82 7.53 10.42 5.23
C ILE A 82 8.55 10.47 6.38
N SER A 83 8.20 11.05 7.53
CA SER A 83 9.07 11.14 8.71
C SER A 83 9.25 9.80 9.41
N ARG A 84 8.20 8.96 9.42
CA ARG A 84 8.21 7.62 10.01
C ARG A 84 9.08 6.66 9.20
N TYR A 85 8.92 6.64 7.87
CA TYR A 85 9.57 5.67 6.99
C TYR A 85 10.91 6.14 6.41
N ARG A 86 11.14 7.47 6.36
CA ARG A 86 12.39 8.10 5.90
C ARG A 86 12.92 7.48 4.61
N PRO A 87 12.14 7.51 3.51
CA PRO A 87 12.68 7.09 2.22
C PRO A 87 13.84 8.03 1.82
N PRO A 88 14.94 7.49 1.27
CA PRO A 88 16.13 8.27 0.92
C PRO A 88 15.96 9.13 -0.34
N ALA A 89 14.97 8.83 -1.18
CA ALA A 89 14.64 9.54 -2.41
C ALA A 89 13.16 9.33 -2.72
N LEU A 90 12.59 10.13 -3.62
CA LEU A 90 11.26 9.94 -4.18
C LEU A 90 11.34 9.74 -5.71
N PRO A 91 10.46 8.93 -6.30
CA PRO A 91 9.46 8.09 -5.63
C PRO A 91 10.10 6.83 -5.03
N PHE A 92 9.46 6.26 -4.02
CA PHE A 92 10.04 5.16 -3.23
C PHE A 92 9.01 4.09 -2.89
N LEU A 93 9.44 2.84 -2.87
CA LEU A 93 8.62 1.68 -2.55
C LEU A 93 9.17 0.98 -1.30
N ILE A 94 8.26 0.70 -0.36
CA ILE A 94 8.49 -0.16 0.79
C ILE A 94 7.43 -1.27 0.78
N CYS A 95 7.86 -2.53 0.66
CA CYS A 95 6.97 -3.68 0.78
C CYS A 95 6.97 -4.18 2.23
N LEU A 96 5.77 -4.43 2.75
CA LEU A 96 5.55 -4.96 4.08
C LEU A 96 4.78 -6.28 3.99
N ASN A 97 5.15 -7.26 4.81
CA ASN A 97 4.31 -8.42 5.10
C ASN A 97 3.85 -8.31 6.56
N GLY A 98 2.61 -7.88 6.78
CA GLY A 98 2.14 -7.41 8.06
C GLY A 98 2.94 -6.17 8.51
N GLN A 99 3.67 -6.28 9.63
CA GLN A 99 4.50 -5.20 10.17
C GLN A 99 5.99 -5.30 9.77
N ARG A 100 6.37 -6.38 9.05
CA ARG A 100 7.76 -6.62 8.70
C ARG A 100 8.06 -6.07 7.32
N GLU A 101 9.07 -5.20 7.22
CA GLU A 101 9.63 -4.78 5.95
C GLU A 101 10.33 -5.95 5.26
N THR A 102 9.99 -6.19 3.99
CA THR A 102 10.56 -7.25 3.17
C THR A 102 11.41 -6.70 2.02
N LEU A 103 11.10 -5.51 1.53
CA LEU A 103 11.79 -4.86 0.43
C LEU A 103 11.72 -3.35 0.54
N ARG A 104 12.79 -2.68 0.12
CA ARG A 104 12.89 -1.23 0.12
C ARG A 104 13.73 -0.76 -1.06
N LEU A 105 13.15 0.02 -1.98
CA LEU A 105 13.82 0.45 -3.22
C LEU A 105 13.25 1.75 -3.78
N ARG A 106 14.04 2.41 -4.64
CA ARG A 106 13.55 3.52 -5.46
C ARG A 106 12.59 2.97 -6.51
N LEU A 107 11.39 3.55 -6.58
CA LEU A 107 10.39 3.11 -7.53
C LEU A 107 10.68 3.76 -8.90
N GLU A 108 10.94 2.95 -9.90
CA GLU A 108 11.24 3.41 -11.27
C GLU A 108 10.05 3.21 -12.20
N ASN A 109 9.26 2.16 -11.98
CA ASN A 109 8.08 1.83 -12.76
C ASN A 109 7.05 1.07 -11.91
N LYS A 110 5.84 0.91 -12.46
CA LYS A 110 4.71 0.28 -11.74
C LYS A 110 4.91 -1.23 -11.55
N GLU A 111 5.62 -1.89 -12.45
CA GLU A 111 5.83 -3.35 -12.44
C GLU A 111 6.64 -3.78 -11.20
N GLN A 112 7.44 -2.89 -10.62
CA GLN A 112 8.17 -3.16 -9.38
C GLN A 112 7.26 -3.41 -8.16
N LEU A 113 5.97 -3.07 -8.20
CA LEU A 113 5.02 -3.46 -7.14
C LEU A 113 4.90 -4.99 -7.02
N CYS A 114 5.13 -5.71 -8.10
CA CYS A 114 5.09 -7.17 -8.13
C CYS A 114 6.17 -7.82 -7.26
N LEU A 115 7.21 -7.08 -6.90
CA LEU A 115 8.24 -7.54 -5.97
C LEU A 115 7.72 -7.61 -4.52
N CYS A 116 6.58 -6.99 -4.22
CA CYS A 116 5.93 -7.07 -2.91
C CYS A 116 5.10 -8.35 -2.72
N THR A 117 4.86 -9.12 -3.78
CA THR A 117 4.09 -10.36 -3.76
C THR A 117 4.95 -11.54 -4.22
N GLN A 118 4.40 -12.76 -4.13
CA GLN A 118 5.04 -13.97 -4.68
C GLN A 118 4.70 -14.19 -6.17
N GLY A 119 4.09 -13.19 -6.84
CA GLY A 119 3.71 -13.29 -8.25
C GLY A 119 2.84 -12.13 -8.73
N CYS A 120 3.18 -11.66 -9.93
CA CYS A 120 2.34 -11.00 -10.92
C CYS A 120 2.48 -11.81 -12.22
#